data_AF-A0A1M5K5D9-F1
#
_entry.id   AF-A0A1M5K5D9-F1
#
_cell.length_a   1.000
_cell.length_b   1.000
_cell.length_c   1.000
_cell.angle_alpha   90.00
_cell.angle_beta   90.00
_cell.angle_gamma   90.00
#
_symmetry.space_group_name_H-M   'P 1'
#
loop_
_entity.id
_entity.type
_entity.pdbx_description
1 polymer ?
#
loop_
_entity_poly.entity_id
_entity_poly.type
_entity_poly.pdbx_seq_one_letter_code
_entity_poly.pdbx_strand_id
1 'polypeptide(L)'
;MKAQINEIKEGLQHFHGSETLFQIPLLGTRYTNGLKYLAEAAQCFWLITDASVIAKSLIKRSEFITVDFKRLSEMEQNAKGYEAEIIYSDGNDNILGQHRYRVTDFPLDKLRLFFVNNTLMLPSEY
;
A
#
# COMPACT_ATOMS: atom_id res chain seq x y z
N MET A 1 -11.86 11.96 12.85
CA MET A 1 -10.53 11.65 12.27
C MET A 1 -9.72 10.69 13.12
N LYS A 2 -9.25 11.03 14.34
CA LYS A 2 -8.42 10.11 15.14
C LYS A 2 -9.11 8.79 15.53
N ALA A 3 -10.41 8.83 15.87
CA ALA A 3 -11.18 7.63 16.19
C ALA A 3 -11.24 6.65 14.99
N GLN A 4 -11.61 7.14 13.81
CA GLN A 4 -11.63 6.35 12.57
C GLN A 4 -10.27 5.75 12.20
N ILE A 5 -9.17 6.48 12.42
CA ILE A 5 -7.81 5.95 12.18
C ILE A 5 -7.49 4.79 13.12
N ASN A 6 -7.89 4.89 14.39
CA ASN A 6 -7.68 3.82 15.36
C ASN A 6 -8.54 2.60 15.01
N GLU A 7 -9.80 2.80 14.65
CA GLU A 7 -10.70 1.73 14.19
C GLU A 7 -10.13 1.00 12.97
N ILE A 8 -9.59 1.73 11.98
CA ILE A 8 -8.91 1.11 10.83
C ILE A 8 -7.73 0.26 11.31
N LYS A 9 -6.85 0.81 12.16
CA LYS A 9 -5.67 0.08 12.64
C LYS A 9 -6.02 -1.15 13.47
N GLU A 10 -7.05 -1.07 14.30
CA GLU A 10 -7.55 -2.21 15.09
C GLU A 10 -8.19 -3.25 14.17
N GLY A 11 -9.03 -2.82 13.22
CA GLY A 11 -9.64 -3.68 12.21
C GLY A 11 -8.61 -4.47 11.40
N LEU A 12 -7.51 -3.81 10.99
CA LEU A 12 -6.44 -4.45 10.23
C LEU A 12 -5.75 -5.60 11.00
N GLN A 13 -5.72 -5.55 12.33
CA GLN A 13 -5.08 -6.60 13.13
C GLN A 13 -5.83 -7.92 13.09
N HIS A 14 -7.11 -7.92 12.71
CA HIS A 14 -7.92 -9.14 12.64
C HIS A 14 -7.75 -9.92 11.34
N PHE A 15 -7.00 -9.40 10.37
CA PHE A 15 -6.76 -10.08 9.10
C PHE A 15 -5.45 -10.87 9.15
N HIS A 16 -5.59 -12.19 9.15
CA HIS A 16 -4.50 -13.17 9.12
C HIS A 16 -4.76 -14.18 8.00
N GLY A 17 -3.89 -14.18 6.99
CA GLY A 17 -4.18 -14.87 5.74
C GLY A 17 -5.43 -14.35 5.03
N SER A 18 -5.69 -14.87 3.83
CA SER A 18 -6.89 -14.51 3.07
C SER A 18 -7.51 -15.73 2.40
N GLU A 19 -8.75 -16.03 2.76
CA GLU A 19 -9.54 -17.08 2.10
C GLU A 19 -10.13 -16.59 0.76
N THR A 20 -10.28 -15.27 0.61
CA THR A 20 -10.84 -14.65 -0.60
C THR A 20 -9.86 -13.64 -1.18
N LEU A 21 -9.66 -13.72 -2.50
CA LEU A 21 -8.91 -12.73 -3.26
C LEU A 21 -9.86 -11.98 -4.18
N PHE A 22 -9.78 -10.66 -4.12
CA PHE A 22 -10.43 -9.78 -5.08
C PHE A 22 -9.48 -9.51 -6.23
N GLN A 23 -9.99 -9.09 -7.38
CA GLN A 23 -9.16 -8.82 -8.56
C GLN A 23 -9.54 -7.49 -9.18
N ILE A 24 -8.52 -6.71 -9.56
CA ILE A 24 -8.67 -5.53 -10.40
C ILE A 24 -8.82 -6.02 -11.85
N PRO A 25 -9.99 -5.90 -12.50
CA PRO A 25 -10.23 -6.58 -13.78
C PRO A 25 -9.24 -6.20 -14.88
N LEU A 26 -8.90 -4.93 -15.00
CA LEU A 26 -8.01 -4.42 -16.05
C LEU A 26 -6.52 -4.74 -15.80
N LEU A 27 -6.11 -4.82 -14.54
CA LEU A 27 -4.71 -5.05 -14.18
C LEU A 27 -4.43 -6.53 -13.92
N GLY A 28 -5.46 -7.33 -13.68
CA GLY A 28 -5.33 -8.73 -13.25
C GLY A 28 -4.70 -8.90 -11.86
N THR A 29 -4.29 -7.82 -11.18
CA THR A 29 -3.75 -7.89 -9.83
C THR A 29 -4.84 -8.31 -8.85
N ARG A 30 -4.49 -9.25 -8.00
CA ARG A 30 -5.32 -9.73 -6.91
C ARG A 30 -5.02 -8.95 -5.63
N TYR A 31 -5.95 -8.88 -4.70
CA TYR A 31 -5.71 -8.32 -3.38
C TYR A 31 -6.55 -8.99 -2.30
N THR A 32 -6.06 -8.91 -1.07
CA THR A 32 -6.60 -9.64 0.09
C THR A 32 -7.76 -8.93 0.77
N ASN A 33 -8.48 -9.66 1.63
CA ASN A 33 -9.59 -9.16 2.45
C ASN A 33 -9.19 -7.95 3.30
N GLY A 34 -8.04 -8.01 3.99
CA GLY A 34 -7.58 -6.89 4.81
C GLY A 34 -7.31 -5.63 4.00
N LEU A 35 -6.75 -5.79 2.80
CA LEU A 35 -6.53 -4.66 1.89
C LEU A 35 -7.84 -4.09 1.34
N LYS A 36 -8.83 -4.95 1.04
CA LYS A 36 -10.18 -4.49 0.66
C LYS A 36 -10.82 -3.68 1.78
N TYR A 37 -10.80 -4.21 3.01
CA TYR A 37 -11.31 -3.52 4.20
C TYR A 37 -10.63 -2.16 4.38
N LEU A 38 -9.30 -2.10 4.23
CA LEU A 38 -8.57 -0.83 4.31
C LEU A 38 -9.07 0.19 3.29
N ALA A 39 -9.19 -0.21 2.02
CA ALA A 39 -9.63 0.68 0.96
C ALA A 39 -11.09 1.14 1.16
N GLU A 40 -11.97 0.27 1.68
CA GLU A 40 -13.36 0.63 2.00
C GLU A 40 -13.44 1.57 3.20
N ALA A 41 -12.74 1.27 4.30
CA ALA A 41 -12.78 2.08 5.52
C ALA A 41 -12.08 3.45 5.36
N ALA A 42 -11.02 3.51 4.55
CA ALA A 42 -10.30 4.74 4.24
C ALA A 42 -10.82 5.45 2.97
N GLN A 43 -11.75 4.85 2.22
CA GLN A 43 -12.21 5.33 0.90
C GLN A 43 -11.05 5.54 -0.10
N CYS A 44 -9.99 4.73 -0.02
CA CYS A 44 -8.73 4.91 -0.75
C CYS A 44 -8.43 3.76 -1.72
N PHE A 45 -9.34 3.49 -2.66
CA PHE A 45 -9.09 2.47 -3.70
C PHE A 45 -7.96 2.84 -4.65
N TRP A 46 -7.66 4.13 -4.81
CA TRP A 46 -6.57 4.60 -5.64
C TRP A 46 -5.22 3.99 -5.23
N LEU A 47 -5.02 3.74 -3.92
CA LEU A 47 -3.78 3.18 -3.39
C LEU A 47 -3.53 1.76 -3.91
N ILE A 48 -4.60 0.94 -3.95
CA ILE A 48 -4.54 -0.41 -4.50
C ILE A 48 -4.21 -0.36 -5.99
N THR A 49 -4.85 0.54 -6.74
CA THR A 49 -4.63 0.65 -8.19
C THR A 49 -3.23 1.18 -8.53
N ASP A 50 -2.74 2.19 -7.82
CA ASP A 50 -1.40 2.75 -8.06
C ASP A 50 -0.31 1.74 -7.71
N ALA A 51 -0.40 1.16 -6.50
CA ALA A 51 0.52 0.13 -6.05
C ALA A 51 0.56 -1.06 -7.03
N SER A 52 -0.61 -1.47 -7.55
CA SER A 52 -0.72 -2.53 -8.56
C SER A 52 0.02 -2.17 -9.85
N VAL A 53 -0.23 -0.98 -10.43
CA VAL A 53 0.41 -0.57 -11.68
C VAL A 53 1.93 -0.54 -11.54
N ILE A 54 2.43 0.11 -10.49
CA ILE A 54 3.87 0.27 -10.30
C ILE A 54 4.52 -1.06 -9.93
N ALA A 55 3.97 -1.83 -8.99
CA ALA A 55 4.55 -3.12 -8.63
C ALA A 55 4.57 -4.10 -9.80
N LYS A 56 3.51 -4.15 -10.64
CA LYS A 56 3.52 -4.97 -11.86
C LYS A 56 4.65 -4.59 -12.83
N SER A 57 4.96 -3.31 -12.95
CA SER A 57 6.07 -2.85 -13.80
C SER A 57 7.45 -3.32 -13.30
N LEU A 58 7.55 -3.66 -12.01
CA LEU A 58 8.77 -4.04 -11.32
C LEU A 58 8.98 -5.56 -11.18
N ILE A 59 7.99 -6.39 -11.53
CA ILE A 59 8.07 -7.87 -11.40
C ILE A 59 9.30 -8.47 -12.10
N LYS A 60 9.71 -7.89 -13.24
CA LYS A 60 10.90 -8.37 -13.97
C LYS A 60 12.22 -8.12 -13.23
N ARG A 61 12.21 -7.24 -12.22
CA ARG A 61 13.38 -6.90 -11.40
C ARG A 61 13.39 -7.65 -10.08
N SER A 62 12.22 -7.97 -9.52
CA SER A 62 12.08 -8.78 -8.31
C SER A 62 10.74 -9.50 -8.29
N GLU A 63 10.74 -10.77 -7.86
CA GLU A 63 9.53 -11.57 -7.68
C GLU A 63 8.76 -11.19 -6.40
N PHE A 64 9.46 -10.58 -5.44
CA PHE A 64 8.90 -10.05 -4.20
C PHE A 64 9.13 -8.55 -4.13
N ILE A 65 8.06 -7.78 -3.95
CA ILE A 65 8.14 -6.32 -3.88
C ILE A 65 7.45 -5.86 -2.61
N THR A 66 8.13 -5.07 -1.78
CA THR A 66 7.49 -4.31 -0.70
C THR A 66 7.00 -2.98 -1.25
N VAL A 67 5.85 -2.54 -0.76
CA VAL A 67 5.25 -1.25 -1.08
C VAL A 67 5.08 -0.49 0.22
N ASP A 68 5.95 0.48 0.45
CA ASP A 68 6.06 1.23 1.69
C ASP A 68 5.53 2.65 1.50
N PHE A 69 4.28 2.86 1.88
CA PHE A 69 3.68 4.19 1.97
C PHE A 69 4.14 4.90 3.25
N LYS A 70 4.55 6.16 3.10
CA LYS A 70 4.92 7.05 4.20
C LYS A 70 4.39 8.46 3.94
N ARG A 71 3.56 8.95 4.85
CA ARG A 71 3.23 10.38 4.99
C ARG A 71 4.38 11.09 5.68
N LEU A 72 4.81 12.22 5.12
CA LEU A 72 5.91 13.02 5.64
C LEU A 72 5.45 13.93 6.78
N SER A 73 6.36 14.29 7.68
CA SER A 73 6.12 15.34 8.69
C SER A 73 5.98 16.72 8.04
N GLU A 74 5.29 17.67 8.68
CA GLU A 74 5.10 19.03 8.13
C GLU A 74 6.42 19.71 7.73
N MET A 75 7.49 19.52 8.52
CA MET A 75 8.82 20.04 8.19
C MET A 75 9.38 19.42 6.90
N GLU A 76 9.27 18.09 6.75
CA GLU A 76 9.69 17.38 5.54
C GLU A 76 8.84 17.79 4.32
N GLN A 77 7.53 17.99 4.51
CA GLN A 77 6.63 18.43 3.44
C GLN A 77 7.03 19.81 2.92
N ASN A 78 7.30 20.76 3.82
CA ASN A 78 7.76 22.11 3.46
C ASN A 78 9.11 22.09 2.73
N ALA A 79 10.03 21.21 3.16
CA ALA A 79 11.35 21.09 2.54
C ALA A 79 11.32 20.39 1.18
N LYS A 80 10.47 19.36 1.03
CA LYS A 80 10.46 18.48 -0.15
C LYS A 80 9.38 18.83 -1.18
N GLY A 81 8.34 19.56 -0.78
CA GLY A 81 7.22 19.98 -1.64
C GLY A 81 6.22 18.87 -1.96
N TYR A 82 6.16 17.80 -1.17
CA TYR A 82 5.17 16.73 -1.31
C TYR A 82 4.77 16.14 0.06
N GLU A 83 3.55 15.61 0.14
CA GLU A 83 2.90 15.17 1.38
C GLU A 83 3.24 13.72 1.75
N ALA A 84 3.33 12.83 0.76
CA ALA A 84 3.60 11.42 0.98
C ALA A 84 4.43 10.80 -0.13
N GLU A 85 5.04 9.65 0.15
CA GLU A 85 5.77 8.84 -0.81
C GLU A 85 5.45 7.36 -0.65
N ILE A 86 5.56 6.62 -1.75
CA ILE A 86 5.60 5.17 -1.76
C ILE A 86 6.97 4.73 -2.26
N ILE A 87 7.64 3.89 -1.49
CA ILE A 87 8.92 3.27 -1.88
C ILE A 87 8.64 1.81 -2.21
N TYR A 88 9.16 1.37 -3.36
CA TYR A 88 9.09 0.00 -3.82
C TYR A 88 10.48 -0.63 -3.67
N SER A 89 10.62 -1.69 -2.87
CA SER A 89 11.89 -2.40 -2.67
C SER A 89 11.70 -3.91 -2.86
N ASP A 90 12.80 -4.67 -2.91
CA ASP A 90 12.76 -6.14 -2.98
C ASP A 90 12.73 -6.83 -1.58
N GLY A 91 12.57 -6.05 -0.51
CA GLY A 91 12.63 -6.54 0.86
C GLY A 91 14.05 -6.71 1.43
N ASN A 92 15.10 -6.53 0.63
CA ASN A 92 16.51 -6.65 1.02
C ASN A 92 17.26 -5.31 0.90
N ASP A 93 16.62 -4.22 1.34
CA ASP A 93 17.14 -2.84 1.30
C ASP A 93 17.48 -2.29 -0.10
N ASN A 94 17.13 -3.00 -1.18
CA ASN A 94 17.35 -2.54 -2.55
C ASN A 94 16.08 -1.90 -3.12
N ILE A 95 16.18 -0.59 -3.39
CA ILE A 95 15.08 0.23 -3.90
C ILE A 95 14.92 0.01 -5.40
N LEU A 96 13.72 -0.44 -5.79
CA LEU A 96 13.32 -0.66 -7.16
C LEU A 96 12.66 0.57 -7.78
N GLY A 97 11.94 1.36 -6.99
CA GLY A 97 11.27 2.57 -7.43
C GLY A 97 10.73 3.44 -6.30
N GLN A 98 10.35 4.67 -6.63
CA GLN A 98 9.73 5.61 -5.70
C GLN A 98 8.63 6.38 -6.44
N HIS A 99 7.51 6.61 -5.77
CA HIS A 99 6.44 7.50 -6.24
C HIS A 99 6.14 8.56 -5.18
N ARG A 100 5.88 9.80 -5.59
CA ARG A 100 5.69 10.94 -4.69
C ARG A 100 4.34 11.59 -4.92
N TYR A 101 3.64 11.89 -3.84
CA TYR A 101 2.30 12.43 -3.82
C TYR A 101 2.33 13.83 -3.22
N ARG A 102 1.96 14.84 -4.03
CA ARG A 102 1.85 16.22 -3.54
C ARG A 102 0.79 16.35 -2.46
N VAL A 103 -0.32 15.63 -2.61
CA VAL A 103 -1.45 15.58 -1.68
C VAL A 103 -1.99 14.15 -1.65
N THR A 104 -2.50 13.70 -0.51
CA THR A 104 -3.16 12.40 -0.39
C THR A 104 -4.26 12.40 0.67
N ASP A 105 -5.37 11.74 0.36
CA ASP A 105 -6.50 11.53 1.27
C ASP A 105 -6.33 10.27 2.16
N PHE A 106 -5.24 9.51 2.00
CA PHE A 106 -5.03 8.29 2.78
C PHE A 106 -4.75 8.60 4.25
N PRO A 107 -5.56 8.09 5.20
CA PRO A 107 -5.58 8.60 6.56
C PRO A 107 -4.45 8.09 7.46
N LEU A 108 -3.70 7.06 7.06
CA LEU A 108 -2.61 6.51 7.88
C LEU A 108 -1.27 7.15 7.51
N ASP A 109 -0.40 7.34 8.50
CA ASP A 109 0.94 7.88 8.27
C ASP A 109 1.87 6.88 7.58
N LYS A 110 1.64 5.59 7.79
CA LYS A 110 2.47 4.51 7.26
C LYS A 110 1.62 3.31 6.92
N LEU A 111 1.96 2.65 5.82
CA LEU A 111 1.42 1.36 5.44
C LEU A 111 2.50 0.59 4.68
N ARG A 112 2.66 -0.69 5.02
CA ARG A 112 3.47 -1.63 4.25
C ARG A 112 2.55 -2.64 3.60
N LEU A 113 2.75 -2.93 2.32
CA LEU A 113 2.12 -4.03 1.61
C LEU A 113 3.19 -4.89 0.95
N PHE A 114 2.83 -6.13 0.64
CA PHE A 114 3.65 -7.03 -0.18
C PHE A 114 2.95 -7.32 -1.49
N PHE A 115 3.75 -7.36 -2.55
CA PHE A 115 3.30 -7.75 -3.87
C PHE A 115 4.11 -8.96 -4.33
N VAL A 116 3.43 -10.10 -4.44
CA VAL A 116 4.00 -11.40 -4.84
C VAL A 116 2.98 -12.15 -5.67
N ASN A 117 3.40 -12.91 -6.69
CA ASN A 117 2.51 -13.73 -7.52
C ASN A 117 1.27 -12.96 -8.04
N ASN A 118 1.48 -11.70 -8.42
CA ASN A 118 0.43 -10.79 -8.89
C ASN A 118 -0.70 -10.56 -7.86
N THR A 119 -0.39 -10.67 -6.57
CA THR A 119 -1.29 -10.43 -5.44
C THR A 119 -0.68 -9.39 -4.51
N LEU A 120 -1.46 -8.35 -4.18
CA LEU A 120 -1.13 -7.29 -3.23
C LEU A 120 -1.79 -7.60 -1.87
N MET A 121 -1.01 -7.63 -0.80
CA MET A 121 -1.47 -8.11 0.50
C MET A 121 -0.88 -7.32 1.67
N LEU A 122 -1.57 -7.34 2.82
CA LEU A 122 -1.00 -6.89 4.08
C LEU A 122 0.12 -7.85 4.53
N PRO A 123 1.12 -7.38 5.30
CA PRO A 123 2.15 -8.26 5.85
C PRO A 123 1.63 -9.37 6.75
N SER A 124 0.48 -9.17 7.41
CA SER A 124 -0.19 -10.19 8.22
C SER A 124 -0.93 -11.23 7.38
N GLU A 125 -1.10 -11.00 6.08
CA GLU A 125 -1.79 -11.87 5.13
C GLU A 125 -0.85 -12.56 4.12
N TYR A 126 0.47 -12.37 4.25
CA TYR A 126 1.53 -13.05 3.48
C TYR A 126 2.08 -14.26 4.26
#